data_AF-E6TR72-F1
#
_entry.id   AF-E6TR72-F1
#
_cell.length_a   1.000
_cell.length_b   1.000
_cell.length_c   1.000
_cell.angle_alpha   90.00
_cell.angle_beta   90.00
_cell.angle_gamma   90.00
#
_symmetry.space_group_name_H-M   'P 1'
#
loop_
_entity.id
_entity.type
_entity.pdbx_description
1 polymer ?
#
loop_
_entity_poly.entity_id
_entity_poly.type
_entity_poly.pdbx_seq_one_letter_code
_entity_poly.pdbx_strand_id
1 'polypeptide(L)'
;MANMLDYIDWRGDLTFDQAPFNDVDNLILSQLSYVNFEKIVPDLHCSKSITIKCAADLFDKLNREEGTNTLSPLIKESIKLFKRIAKSERFSNLTLSKYVNIIDYNEHKQFSAINISINKDTIFVAFRGTDNTIVGWKENFNMTFMSPVPAQIEAINYLETAVGSTNKQLILGGHSKGGNLAVYAAIKCNDSTKTRIISVYNNDGPGFHRDVIECKEYKEMLGKVKTIIPQSSIVGMMLEHEEEFVIVKSSRKVMMQHDPMSWEVLGSNFICVKSVTKESRIVDGTLKSLLNKMDESQRSQFVDALFIIFDTTNVKTIDDLTQDKWRKIVEIIKIVSSMEPENRKILTETIKLFFYEGNRVYKELKTEIKKVNV
;
A
#
# COMPACT_ATOMS: atom_id res chain seq x y z
N MET A 1 -10.70 19.43 2.04
CA MET A 1 -9.23 19.54 2.23
C MET A 1 -8.59 19.05 0.96
N ALA A 2 -7.49 19.68 0.57
CA ALA A 2 -6.85 19.38 -0.71
C ALA A 2 -6.13 18.04 -0.68
N ASN A 3 -6.14 17.31 -1.80
CA ASN A 3 -5.47 16.02 -1.97
C ASN A 3 -4.60 16.02 -3.24
N MET A 4 -4.14 14.84 -3.64
CA MET A 4 -3.27 14.67 -4.82
C MET A 4 -3.87 15.17 -6.15
N LEU A 5 -5.19 15.24 -6.31
CA LEU A 5 -5.79 15.88 -7.50
C LEU A 5 -5.60 17.39 -7.47
N ASP A 6 -5.84 18.02 -6.32
CA ASP A 6 -5.59 19.45 -6.13
C ASP A 6 -4.09 19.78 -6.31
N TYR A 7 -3.19 18.91 -5.82
CA TYR A 7 -1.76 19.03 -6.08
C TYR A 7 -1.45 19.06 -7.58
N ILE A 8 -2.05 18.17 -8.38
CA ILE A 8 -1.83 18.19 -9.83
C ILE A 8 -2.37 19.47 -10.46
N ASP A 9 -3.50 19.99 -9.97
CA ASP A 9 -4.06 21.26 -10.47
C ASP A 9 -3.19 22.47 -10.10
N TRP A 10 -2.47 22.43 -8.97
CA TRP A 10 -1.62 23.54 -8.50
C TRP A 10 -0.15 23.46 -8.91
N ARG A 11 0.37 22.25 -9.13
CA ARG A 11 1.80 21.95 -9.33
C ARG A 11 2.08 21.12 -10.57
N GLY A 12 1.04 20.65 -11.26
CA GLY A 12 1.16 19.95 -12.52
C GLY A 12 1.61 20.84 -13.68
N ASP A 13 1.67 22.16 -13.48
CA ASP A 13 2.22 23.16 -14.40
C ASP A 13 3.77 23.21 -14.40
N LEU A 14 4.43 22.66 -13.38
CA LEU A 14 5.88 22.73 -13.23
C LEU A 14 6.59 21.44 -13.65
N THR A 15 7.67 21.56 -14.41
CA THR A 15 8.56 20.42 -14.73
C THR A 15 9.37 19.97 -13.50
N PHE A 16 9.96 18.77 -13.58
CA PHE A 16 10.87 18.28 -12.53
C PHE A 16 12.17 19.08 -12.40
N ASP A 17 12.56 19.83 -13.45
CA ASP A 17 13.72 20.73 -13.42
C ASP A 17 13.40 22.03 -12.65
N GLN A 18 12.17 22.54 -12.76
CA GLN A 18 11.70 23.72 -12.03
C GLN A 18 11.37 23.40 -10.57
N ALA A 19 10.77 22.24 -10.34
CA ALA A 19 10.39 21.76 -9.01
C ALA A 19 10.79 20.28 -8.87
N PRO A 20 11.84 19.97 -8.09
CA PRO A 20 12.32 18.60 -7.93
C PRO A 20 11.24 17.62 -7.46
N PHE A 21 11.51 16.33 -7.70
CA PHE A 21 10.66 15.22 -7.24
C PHE A 21 10.45 15.29 -5.72
N ASN A 22 9.22 15.04 -5.28
CA ASN A 22 8.84 15.08 -3.87
C ASN A 22 7.94 13.89 -3.47
N ASP A 23 7.59 13.85 -2.19
CA ASP A 23 6.78 12.76 -1.64
C ASP A 23 5.36 12.71 -2.24
N VAL A 24 4.76 13.81 -2.66
CA VAL A 24 3.44 13.76 -3.31
C VAL A 24 3.55 13.13 -4.70
N ASP A 25 4.61 13.44 -5.45
CA ASP A 25 4.89 12.80 -6.74
C ASP A 25 5.08 11.28 -6.59
N ASN A 26 5.76 10.84 -5.53
CA ASN A 26 5.97 9.43 -5.22
C ASN A 26 4.62 8.68 -5.16
N LEU A 27 3.67 9.21 -4.38
CA LEU A 27 2.38 8.56 -4.20
C LEU A 27 1.60 8.53 -5.51
N ILE A 28 1.65 9.62 -6.29
CA ILE A 28 1.02 9.72 -7.62
C ILE A 28 1.59 8.65 -8.57
N LEU A 29 2.91 8.50 -8.65
CA LEU A 29 3.54 7.52 -9.52
C LEU A 29 3.31 6.08 -9.04
N SER A 30 3.30 5.84 -7.71
CA SER A 30 2.91 4.54 -7.15
C SER A 30 1.49 4.15 -7.56
N GLN A 31 0.54 5.10 -7.60
CA GLN A 31 -0.84 4.82 -8.00
C GLN A 31 -1.00 4.39 -9.47
N LEU A 32 -0.06 4.73 -10.35
CA LEU A 32 -0.13 4.28 -11.75
C LEU A 32 -0.03 2.76 -11.89
N SER A 33 0.63 2.08 -10.96
CA SER A 33 0.75 0.61 -10.97
C SER A 33 -0.61 -0.11 -10.91
N TYR A 34 -1.68 0.56 -10.45
CA TYR A 34 -3.05 0.03 -10.39
C TYR A 34 -3.81 0.13 -11.72
N VAL A 35 -3.36 0.94 -12.67
CA VAL A 35 -4.00 1.08 -13.98
C VAL A 35 -3.61 -0.10 -14.86
N ASN A 36 -4.59 -0.72 -15.53
CA ASN A 36 -4.31 -1.79 -16.47
C ASN A 36 -3.75 -1.24 -17.78
N PHE A 37 -2.44 -1.41 -17.99
CA PHE A 37 -1.73 -0.99 -19.19
C PHE A 37 -1.50 -2.09 -20.23
N GLU A 38 -2.18 -3.23 -20.11
CA GLU A 38 -2.09 -4.31 -21.11
C GLU A 38 -2.43 -3.79 -22.50
N LYS A 39 -1.54 -4.09 -23.46
CA LYS A 39 -1.59 -3.64 -24.86
C LYS A 39 -1.40 -2.12 -25.05
N ILE A 40 -0.99 -1.40 -24.01
CA ILE A 40 -0.72 0.05 -24.06
C ILE A 40 0.77 0.31 -23.80
N VAL A 41 1.29 -0.18 -22.67
CA VAL A 41 2.68 0.01 -22.26
C VAL A 41 3.52 -1.20 -22.72
N PRO A 42 4.72 -0.98 -23.29
CA PRO A 42 5.62 -2.06 -23.66
C PRO A 42 5.95 -3.00 -22.48
N ASP A 43 6.04 -4.29 -22.78
CA ASP A 43 6.35 -5.34 -21.80
C ASP A 43 7.80 -5.27 -21.28
N LEU A 44 8.12 -6.16 -20.32
CA LEU A 44 9.42 -6.28 -19.67
C LEU A 44 10.60 -6.51 -20.64
N HIS A 45 10.39 -7.17 -21.76
CA HIS A 45 11.48 -7.51 -22.70
C HIS A 45 11.61 -6.51 -23.85
N CYS A 46 10.62 -5.64 -24.04
CA CYS A 46 10.67 -4.58 -25.04
C CYS A 46 11.52 -3.38 -24.58
N SER A 47 12.37 -2.84 -25.45
CA SER A 47 13.19 -1.64 -25.18
C SER A 47 12.46 -0.32 -25.43
N LYS A 48 11.26 -0.37 -26.04
CA LYS A 48 10.44 0.81 -26.32
C LYS A 48 9.81 1.36 -25.05
N SER A 49 9.33 2.60 -25.14
CA SER A 49 8.54 3.26 -24.11
C SER A 49 7.43 4.09 -24.76
N ILE A 50 6.48 4.55 -23.95
CA ILE A 50 5.38 5.41 -24.37
C ILE A 50 5.19 6.53 -23.35
N THR A 51 4.91 7.76 -23.79
CA THR A 51 4.62 8.86 -22.85
C THR A 51 3.29 8.63 -22.11
N ILE A 52 3.15 9.17 -20.91
CA ILE A 52 1.89 9.11 -20.15
C ILE A 52 0.73 9.71 -20.98
N LYS A 53 0.98 10.80 -21.70
CA LYS A 53 0.00 11.39 -22.63
C LYS A 53 -0.46 10.40 -23.70
N CYS A 54 0.47 9.79 -24.44
CA CYS A 54 0.12 8.85 -25.49
C CYS A 54 -0.52 7.56 -24.94
N ALA A 55 -0.11 7.12 -23.75
CA ALA A 55 -0.74 6.01 -23.06
C ALA A 55 -2.21 6.31 -22.73
N ALA A 56 -2.53 7.55 -22.32
CA ALA A 56 -3.91 7.96 -22.06
C ALA A 56 -4.75 7.99 -23.34
N ASP A 57 -4.18 8.53 -24.44
CA ASP A 57 -4.86 8.52 -25.74
C ASP A 57 -5.18 7.09 -26.22
N LEU A 58 -4.27 6.13 -25.99
CA LEU A 58 -4.51 4.71 -26.30
C LEU A 58 -5.50 4.05 -25.35
N PHE A 59 -5.45 4.40 -24.06
CA PHE A 59 -6.39 3.89 -23.06
C PHE A 59 -7.84 4.23 -23.42
N ASP A 60 -8.08 5.48 -23.82
CA ASP A 60 -9.39 5.96 -24.25
C ASP A 60 -9.82 5.28 -25.57
N LYS A 61 -8.92 5.13 -26.54
CA LYS A 61 -9.21 4.43 -27.82
C LYS A 61 -9.57 2.96 -27.65
N LEU A 62 -9.04 2.30 -26.63
CA LEU A 62 -9.35 0.90 -26.32
C LEU A 62 -10.65 0.74 -25.52
N ASN A 63 -11.43 1.82 -25.33
CA ASN A 63 -12.67 1.86 -24.55
C ASN A 63 -12.52 1.19 -23.17
N ARG A 64 -11.35 1.33 -22.52
CA ARG A 64 -11.10 0.70 -21.21
C ARG A 64 -11.98 1.29 -20.09
N GLU A 65 -12.71 2.36 -20.38
CA GLU A 65 -13.75 2.91 -19.50
C GLU A 65 -15.06 2.13 -19.54
N GLU A 66 -15.39 1.50 -20.68
CA GLU A 66 -16.58 0.66 -20.85
C GLU A 66 -16.38 -0.63 -20.05
N GLY A 67 -17.00 -0.71 -18.87
CA GLY A 67 -16.83 -1.82 -17.93
C GLY A 67 -16.21 -1.43 -16.59
N THR A 68 -15.86 -0.15 -16.39
CA THR A 68 -15.30 0.33 -15.11
C THR A 68 -16.23 0.17 -13.92
N ASN A 69 -17.55 0.02 -14.12
CA ASN A 69 -18.51 -0.12 -13.03
C ASN A 69 -18.20 -1.27 -12.07
N THR A 70 -17.60 -2.36 -12.55
CA THR A 70 -17.21 -3.54 -11.75
C THR A 70 -15.84 -3.41 -11.08
N LEU A 71 -15.07 -2.36 -11.39
CA LEU A 71 -13.75 -2.13 -10.79
C LEU A 71 -13.88 -1.64 -9.33
N SER A 72 -12.86 -1.94 -8.54
CA SER A 72 -12.76 -1.43 -7.18
C SER A 72 -12.67 0.10 -7.16
N PRO A 73 -13.15 0.77 -6.09
CA PRO A 73 -13.04 2.21 -5.94
C PRO A 73 -11.60 2.72 -6.11
N LEU A 74 -10.61 2.00 -5.56
CA LEU A 74 -9.20 2.36 -5.69
C LEU A 74 -8.77 2.44 -7.16
N ILE A 75 -9.05 1.41 -7.96
CA ILE A 75 -8.67 1.39 -9.38
C ILE A 75 -9.36 2.52 -10.15
N LYS A 76 -10.64 2.81 -9.85
CA LYS A 76 -11.36 3.94 -10.46
C LYS A 76 -10.68 5.27 -10.17
N GLU A 77 -10.26 5.50 -8.93
CA GLU A 77 -9.53 6.71 -8.57
C GLU A 77 -8.13 6.76 -9.21
N SER A 78 -7.40 5.64 -9.28
CA SER A 78 -6.10 5.58 -9.98
C SER A 78 -6.25 5.89 -11.48
N ILE A 79 -7.34 5.47 -12.14
CA ILE A 79 -7.63 5.83 -13.54
C ILE A 79 -7.92 7.33 -13.67
N LYS A 80 -8.72 7.92 -12.77
CA LYS A 80 -8.98 9.37 -12.77
C LYS A 80 -7.70 10.17 -12.59
N LEU A 81 -6.84 9.73 -11.68
CA LEU A 81 -5.53 10.31 -11.43
C LEU A 81 -4.65 10.24 -12.69
N PHE A 82 -4.54 9.06 -13.29
CA PHE A 82 -3.80 8.84 -14.53
C PHE A 82 -4.22 9.80 -15.64
N LYS A 83 -5.53 9.93 -15.87
CA LYS A 83 -6.08 10.87 -16.85
C LYS A 83 -5.77 12.33 -16.53
N ARG A 84 -5.72 12.69 -15.23
CA ARG A 84 -5.36 14.05 -14.81
C ARG A 84 -3.90 14.34 -15.06
N ILE A 85 -2.98 13.44 -14.67
CA ILE A 85 -1.54 13.65 -14.87
C ILE A 85 -1.15 13.63 -16.35
N ALA A 86 -1.87 12.89 -17.20
CA ALA A 86 -1.68 12.88 -18.65
C ALA A 86 -1.92 14.25 -19.32
N LYS A 87 -2.64 15.15 -18.63
CA LYS A 87 -2.93 16.52 -19.09
C LYS A 87 -2.03 17.59 -18.44
N SER A 88 -1.14 17.19 -17.54
CA SER A 88 -0.25 18.10 -16.82
C SER A 88 1.12 18.24 -17.49
N GLU A 89 1.76 19.41 -17.40
CA GLU A 89 3.12 19.60 -17.90
C GLU A 89 4.13 18.75 -17.13
N ARG A 90 3.98 18.67 -15.81
CA ARG A 90 4.84 17.91 -14.90
C ARG A 90 4.99 16.44 -15.29
N PHE A 91 3.89 15.77 -15.63
CA PHE A 91 3.86 14.31 -15.75
C PHE A 91 3.61 13.79 -17.17
N SER A 92 2.95 14.56 -18.05
CA SER A 92 2.47 14.05 -19.34
C SER A 92 3.57 13.48 -20.25
N ASN A 93 4.78 14.03 -20.15
CA ASN A 93 5.94 13.64 -20.94
C ASN A 93 6.80 12.53 -20.30
N LEU A 94 6.49 12.10 -19.07
CA LEU A 94 7.16 10.93 -18.50
C LEU A 94 6.88 9.70 -19.35
N THR A 95 7.84 8.79 -19.44
CA THR A 95 7.70 7.59 -20.28
C THR A 95 7.52 6.33 -19.43
N LEU A 96 6.49 5.55 -19.79
CA LEU A 96 6.15 4.25 -19.25
C LEU A 96 6.81 3.14 -20.06
N SER A 97 7.35 2.13 -19.38
CA SER A 97 7.92 0.93 -19.99
C SER A 97 7.91 -0.24 -19.02
N LYS A 98 8.30 -1.43 -19.51
CA LYS A 98 8.53 -2.63 -18.69
C LYS A 98 7.30 -3.04 -17.88
N TYR A 99 6.10 -2.88 -18.44
CA TYR A 99 4.88 -3.22 -17.72
C TYR A 99 4.70 -4.74 -17.62
N VAL A 100 4.34 -5.20 -16.43
CA VAL A 100 4.02 -6.60 -16.12
C VAL A 100 2.76 -6.64 -15.27
N ASN A 101 1.87 -7.58 -15.57
CA ASN A 101 0.69 -7.91 -14.76
C ASN A 101 0.50 -9.43 -14.77
N ILE A 102 0.77 -10.08 -13.64
CA ILE A 102 0.75 -11.53 -13.46
C ILE A 102 -0.28 -11.87 -12.38
N ILE A 103 -1.17 -12.80 -12.71
CA ILE A 103 -2.10 -13.43 -11.78
C ILE A 103 -1.90 -14.94 -11.92
N ASP A 104 -1.34 -15.56 -10.90
CA ASP A 104 -1.14 -17.01 -10.83
C ASP A 104 -2.01 -17.60 -9.72
N TYR A 105 -3.01 -18.39 -10.10
CA TYR A 105 -3.93 -19.02 -9.16
C TYR A 105 -3.33 -20.22 -8.43
N ASN A 106 -2.34 -20.90 -9.01
CA ASN A 106 -1.70 -22.08 -8.41
C ASN A 106 -0.74 -21.64 -7.30
N GLU A 107 0.09 -20.64 -7.58
CA GLU A 107 1.01 -20.05 -6.61
C GLU A 107 0.33 -19.04 -5.67
N HIS A 108 -0.95 -18.74 -5.90
CA HIS A 108 -1.69 -17.65 -5.25
C HIS A 108 -0.90 -16.32 -5.28
N LYS A 109 -0.30 -16.01 -6.43
CA LYS A 109 0.57 -14.85 -6.62
C LYS A 109 -0.17 -13.78 -7.44
N GLN A 110 -0.16 -12.55 -6.94
CA GLN A 110 -0.57 -11.39 -7.71
C GLN A 110 0.54 -10.35 -7.74
N PHE A 111 1.08 -10.10 -8.93
CA PHE A 111 2.19 -9.17 -9.12
C PHE A 111 1.91 -8.23 -10.30
N SER A 112 2.16 -6.94 -10.12
CA SER A 112 2.16 -5.97 -11.20
C SER A 112 3.18 -4.88 -10.93
N ALA A 113 3.91 -4.48 -11.95
CA ALA A 113 4.93 -3.44 -11.84
C ALA A 113 5.12 -2.70 -13.17
N ILE A 114 5.63 -1.47 -13.06
CA ILE A 114 5.88 -0.58 -14.20
C ILE A 114 7.07 0.34 -13.93
N ASN A 115 7.87 0.59 -14.98
CA ASN A 115 8.91 1.60 -14.95
C ASN A 115 8.39 2.93 -15.50
N ILE A 116 8.73 4.01 -14.80
CA ILE A 116 8.39 5.39 -15.15
C ILE A 116 9.70 6.18 -15.20
N SER A 117 10.17 6.56 -16.39
CA SER A 117 11.35 7.43 -16.48
C SER A 117 10.95 8.86 -16.16
N ILE A 118 11.44 9.39 -15.03
CA ILE A 118 11.20 10.77 -14.59
C ILE A 118 11.98 11.75 -15.46
N ASN A 119 13.23 11.39 -15.76
CA ASN A 119 14.12 12.16 -16.62
C ASN A 119 15.14 11.21 -17.28
N LYS A 120 16.20 11.78 -17.88
CA LYS A 120 17.26 11.01 -18.55
C LYS A 120 18.05 10.08 -17.60
N ASP A 121 18.14 10.41 -16.32
CA ASP A 121 19.02 9.77 -15.34
C ASP A 121 18.29 9.00 -14.24
N THR A 122 16.96 9.16 -14.10
CA THR A 122 16.18 8.58 -12.99
C THR A 122 14.97 7.78 -13.48
N ILE A 123 14.79 6.58 -12.94
CA ILE A 123 13.61 5.73 -13.13
C ILE A 123 12.90 5.57 -11.78
N PHE A 124 11.58 5.74 -11.78
CA PHE A 124 10.71 5.28 -10.71
C PHE A 124 10.14 3.90 -11.05
N VAL A 125 10.36 2.91 -10.19
CA VAL A 125 9.84 1.56 -10.31
C VAL A 125 8.64 1.43 -9.38
N ALA A 126 7.44 1.36 -9.96
CA ALA A 126 6.19 1.31 -9.21
C ALA A 126 5.68 -0.14 -9.10
N PHE A 127 5.49 -0.61 -7.87
CA PHE A 127 4.90 -1.93 -7.58
C PHE A 127 3.44 -1.76 -7.16
N ARG A 128 2.54 -2.57 -7.75
CA ARG A 128 1.13 -2.57 -7.40
C ARG A 128 0.91 -3.25 -6.07
N GLY A 129 0.05 -2.65 -5.25
CA GLY A 129 -0.55 -3.37 -4.14
C GLY A 129 -1.57 -4.41 -4.58
N THR A 130 -2.33 -4.91 -3.62
CA THR A 130 -3.39 -5.87 -3.87
C THR A 130 -4.63 -5.16 -4.43
N ASP A 131 -5.33 -5.83 -5.35
CA ASP A 131 -6.68 -5.44 -5.75
C ASP A 131 -7.74 -6.22 -4.95
N ASN A 132 -9.01 -6.15 -5.35
CA ASN A 132 -10.07 -6.87 -4.63
C ASN A 132 -10.13 -8.39 -4.96
N THR A 133 -9.08 -8.99 -5.54
CA THR A 133 -9.08 -10.43 -5.90
C THR A 133 -8.68 -11.33 -4.73
N ILE A 134 -9.39 -12.45 -4.57
CA ILE A 134 -9.13 -13.46 -3.52
C ILE A 134 -7.65 -13.89 -3.46
N VAL A 135 -6.97 -13.96 -4.62
CA VAL A 135 -5.55 -14.31 -4.71
C VAL A 135 -4.65 -13.27 -4.07
N GLY A 136 -4.83 -11.99 -4.40
CA GLY A 136 -4.05 -10.92 -3.79
C GLY A 136 -4.28 -10.80 -2.28
N TRP A 137 -5.51 -11.08 -1.83
CA TRP A 137 -5.88 -11.11 -0.42
C TRP A 137 -5.17 -12.24 0.35
N LYS A 138 -5.15 -13.46 -0.21
CA LYS A 138 -4.44 -14.59 0.40
C LYS A 138 -2.94 -14.35 0.51
N GLU A 139 -2.33 -13.68 -0.46
CA GLU A 139 -0.89 -13.37 -0.42
C GLU A 139 -0.57 -12.26 0.60
N ASN A 140 -1.40 -11.22 0.74
CA ASN A 140 -1.27 -10.24 1.83
C ASN A 140 -1.24 -10.92 3.19
N PHE A 141 -2.08 -11.93 3.34
CA PHE A 141 -2.14 -12.70 4.57
C PHE A 141 -0.87 -13.54 4.77
N ASN A 142 -0.38 -14.21 3.72
CA ASN A 142 0.89 -14.95 3.74
C ASN A 142 2.05 -14.08 4.27
N MET A 143 2.08 -12.78 3.95
CA MET A 143 3.14 -11.87 4.42
C MET A 143 3.22 -11.76 5.95
N THR A 144 2.16 -12.13 6.69
CA THR A 144 2.14 -12.07 8.16
C THR A 144 2.82 -13.26 8.87
N PHE A 145 3.18 -14.32 8.14
CA PHE A 145 3.82 -15.51 8.71
C PHE A 145 4.83 -16.18 7.77
N MET A 146 4.84 -15.80 6.49
CA MET A 146 5.75 -16.29 5.46
C MET A 146 6.57 -15.13 4.90
N SER A 147 7.89 -15.31 4.87
CA SER A 147 8.82 -14.42 4.18
C SER A 147 9.98 -15.25 3.64
N PRO A 148 10.25 -15.24 2.32
CA PRO A 148 9.55 -14.46 1.30
C PRO A 148 8.16 -15.01 0.92
N VAL A 149 7.24 -14.13 0.56
CA VAL A 149 6.05 -14.51 -0.23
C VAL A 149 6.38 -14.54 -1.74
N PRO A 150 5.61 -15.26 -2.58
CA PRO A 150 5.88 -15.36 -4.02
C PRO A 150 6.03 -14.00 -4.74
N ALA A 151 5.18 -13.02 -4.45
CA ALA A 151 5.31 -11.67 -5.02
C ALA A 151 6.58 -10.92 -4.62
N GLN A 152 7.16 -11.21 -3.44
CA GLN A 152 8.44 -10.63 -3.02
C GLN A 152 9.60 -11.17 -3.87
N ILE A 153 9.59 -12.46 -4.18
CA ILE A 153 10.55 -13.06 -5.13
C ILE A 153 10.35 -12.48 -6.53
N GLU A 154 9.11 -12.37 -6.99
CA GLU A 154 8.77 -11.78 -8.28
C GLU A 154 9.23 -10.31 -8.37
N ALA A 155 9.12 -9.55 -7.30
CA ALA A 155 9.57 -8.16 -7.24
C ALA A 155 11.09 -8.02 -7.46
N ILE A 156 11.88 -8.94 -6.89
CA ILE A 156 13.34 -8.98 -7.11
C ILE A 156 13.63 -9.30 -8.59
N ASN A 157 13.03 -10.37 -9.11
CA ASN A 157 13.24 -10.83 -10.49
C ASN A 157 12.86 -9.74 -11.51
N TYR A 158 11.71 -9.08 -11.27
CA TYR A 158 11.26 -7.96 -12.07
C TYR A 158 12.27 -6.82 -12.03
N LEU A 159 12.69 -6.38 -10.84
CA LEU A 159 13.62 -5.26 -10.68
C LEU A 159 14.92 -5.52 -11.45
N GLU A 160 15.57 -6.66 -11.21
CA GLU A 160 16.82 -7.02 -11.87
C GLU A 160 16.67 -7.07 -13.40
N THR A 161 15.56 -7.63 -13.90
CA THR A 161 15.31 -7.71 -15.35
C THR A 161 15.00 -6.34 -15.94
N ALA A 162 14.17 -5.54 -15.28
CA ALA A 162 13.67 -4.27 -15.79
C ALA A 162 14.75 -3.19 -15.81
N VAL A 163 15.72 -3.26 -14.88
CA VAL A 163 16.77 -2.24 -14.73
C VAL A 163 18.19 -2.75 -14.97
N GLY A 164 18.37 -4.02 -15.36
CA GLY A 164 19.69 -4.64 -15.52
C GLY A 164 20.54 -4.06 -16.65
N SER A 165 19.93 -3.46 -17.67
CA SER A 165 20.62 -2.87 -18.82
C SER A 165 20.83 -1.34 -18.72
N THR A 166 20.51 -0.73 -17.58
CA THR A 166 20.58 0.73 -17.39
C THR A 166 21.42 1.10 -16.19
N ASN A 167 22.17 2.19 -16.31
CA ASN A 167 22.96 2.78 -15.21
C ASN A 167 22.23 3.92 -14.49
N LYS A 168 20.95 4.14 -14.81
CA LYS A 168 20.13 5.19 -14.19
C LYS A 168 19.94 4.95 -12.69
N GLN A 169 19.77 6.05 -11.96
CA GLN A 169 19.34 6.06 -10.57
C GLN A 169 17.92 5.53 -10.45
N LEU A 170 17.64 4.87 -9.34
CA LEU A 170 16.38 4.17 -9.10
C LEU A 170 15.67 4.75 -7.87
N ILE A 171 14.40 5.08 -8.05
CA ILE A 171 13.45 5.28 -6.98
C ILE A 171 12.50 4.10 -7.03
N LEU A 172 12.30 3.41 -5.91
CA LEU A 172 11.33 2.32 -5.83
C LEU A 172 10.15 2.81 -5.01
N GLY A 173 8.94 2.39 -5.35
CA GLY A 173 7.80 2.73 -4.52
C GLY A 173 6.55 1.94 -4.82
N GLY A 174 5.66 1.90 -3.85
CA GLY A 174 4.34 1.33 -4.02
C GLY A 174 3.42 1.73 -2.89
N HIS A 175 2.16 1.36 -3.03
CA HIS A 175 1.13 1.56 -2.02
C HIS A 175 0.62 0.21 -1.51
N SER A 176 0.26 0.14 -0.22
CA SER A 176 -0.21 -1.09 0.42
C SER A 176 0.83 -2.21 0.23
N LYS A 177 0.45 -3.43 -0.21
CA LYS A 177 1.40 -4.50 -0.56
C LYS A 177 2.56 -4.02 -1.44
N GLY A 178 2.32 -3.11 -2.39
CA GLY A 178 3.35 -2.61 -3.30
C GLY A 178 4.48 -1.87 -2.58
N GLY A 179 4.19 -1.20 -1.46
CA GLY A 179 5.21 -0.55 -0.64
C GLY A 179 6.14 -1.56 0.04
N ASN A 180 5.58 -2.67 0.54
CA ASN A 180 6.36 -3.79 1.05
C ASN A 180 7.22 -4.43 -0.05
N LEU A 181 6.65 -4.69 -1.23
CA LEU A 181 7.40 -5.24 -2.37
C LEU A 181 8.57 -4.34 -2.78
N ALA A 182 8.37 -3.03 -2.77
CA ALA A 182 9.43 -2.06 -3.08
C ALA A 182 10.60 -2.16 -2.08
N VAL A 183 10.31 -2.23 -0.78
CA VAL A 183 11.34 -2.39 0.25
C VAL A 183 12.02 -3.76 0.16
N TYR A 184 11.25 -4.84 -0.02
CA TYR A 184 11.80 -6.19 -0.12
C TYR A 184 12.74 -6.34 -1.33
N ALA A 185 12.33 -5.82 -2.49
CA ALA A 185 13.15 -5.82 -3.69
C ALA A 185 14.44 -5.01 -3.48
N ALA A 186 14.36 -3.84 -2.82
CA ALA A 186 15.54 -3.02 -2.54
C ALA A 186 16.56 -3.72 -1.62
N ILE A 187 16.10 -4.43 -0.59
CA ILE A 187 17.02 -5.10 0.35
C ILE A 187 17.66 -6.36 -0.26
N LYS A 188 16.94 -7.10 -1.12
CA LYS A 188 17.38 -8.38 -1.68
C LYS A 188 17.93 -8.31 -3.11
N CYS A 189 17.89 -7.15 -3.76
CA CYS A 189 18.51 -6.94 -5.08
C CYS A 189 20.03 -7.11 -5.06
N ASN A 190 20.61 -7.30 -6.24
CA ASN A 190 22.04 -7.38 -6.46
C ASN A 190 22.72 -6.05 -6.11
N ASP A 191 23.99 -6.09 -5.70
CA ASP A 191 24.72 -4.89 -5.28
C ASP A 191 24.84 -3.82 -6.38
N SER A 192 24.95 -4.22 -7.65
CA SER A 192 24.96 -3.31 -8.80
C SER A 192 23.63 -2.55 -8.99
N THR A 193 22.52 -3.16 -8.60
CA THR A 193 21.20 -2.53 -8.58
C THR A 193 21.06 -1.68 -7.32
N LYS A 194 21.43 -2.23 -6.15
CA LYS A 194 21.35 -1.59 -4.84
C LYS A 194 22.08 -0.24 -4.76
N THR A 195 23.26 -0.15 -5.37
CA THR A 195 24.08 1.08 -5.41
C THR A 195 23.40 2.23 -6.17
N ARG A 196 22.50 1.91 -7.12
CA ARG A 196 21.74 2.90 -7.90
C ARG A 196 20.45 3.34 -7.23
N ILE A 197 19.99 2.63 -6.19
CA ILE A 197 18.80 2.99 -5.43
C ILE A 197 19.10 4.25 -4.62
N ILE A 198 18.34 5.32 -4.89
CA ILE A 198 18.48 6.61 -4.17
C ILE A 198 17.36 6.82 -3.15
N SER A 199 16.19 6.18 -3.32
CA SER A 199 15.07 6.23 -2.37
C SER A 199 14.13 5.05 -2.58
N VAL A 200 13.48 4.61 -1.50
CA VAL A 200 12.47 3.55 -1.50
C VAL A 200 11.26 4.02 -0.71
N TYR A 201 10.08 4.05 -1.33
CA TYR A 201 8.85 4.54 -0.73
C TYR A 201 7.90 3.39 -0.38
N ASN A 202 7.59 3.28 0.92
CA ASN A 202 6.53 2.41 1.40
C ASN A 202 5.32 3.28 1.78
N ASN A 203 4.34 3.40 0.88
CA ASN A 203 3.13 4.18 1.16
C ASN A 203 2.07 3.28 1.80
N ASP A 204 1.98 3.35 3.13
CA ASP A 204 1.02 2.63 3.95
C ASP A 204 0.99 1.10 3.71
N GLY A 205 2.16 0.53 3.37
CA GLY A 205 2.35 -0.91 3.23
C GLY A 205 2.84 -1.56 4.52
N PRO A 206 2.49 -2.82 4.76
CA PRO A 206 2.87 -3.54 5.97
C PRO A 206 4.39 -3.71 6.06
N GLY A 207 4.87 -3.84 7.29
CA GLY A 207 6.28 -4.06 7.61
C GLY A 207 6.73 -5.48 7.32
N PHE A 208 7.74 -5.94 8.05
CA PHE A 208 8.32 -7.26 7.84
C PHE A 208 8.35 -8.09 9.12
N HIS A 209 8.59 -9.39 8.96
CA HIS A 209 8.95 -10.22 10.10
C HIS A 209 10.31 -9.78 10.67
N ARG A 210 10.50 -10.00 11.97
CA ARG A 210 11.69 -9.57 12.71
C ARG A 210 13.00 -10.06 12.06
N ASP A 211 13.03 -11.29 11.54
CA ASP A 211 14.21 -11.86 10.88
C ASP A 211 14.66 -11.05 9.66
N VAL A 212 13.72 -10.41 8.94
CA VAL A 212 14.04 -9.55 7.79
C VAL A 212 14.59 -8.22 8.26
N ILE A 213 14.03 -7.66 9.34
CA ILE A 213 14.44 -6.34 9.85
C ILE A 213 15.82 -6.43 10.52
N GLU A 214 16.08 -7.52 11.24
CA GLU A 214 17.35 -7.72 11.93
C GLU A 214 18.51 -8.00 10.96
N CYS A 215 18.23 -8.36 9.69
CA CYS A 215 19.24 -8.67 8.68
C CYS A 215 20.08 -7.44 8.29
N LYS A 216 21.31 -7.70 7.85
CA LYS A 216 22.28 -6.65 7.52
C LYS A 216 21.80 -5.80 6.35
N GLU A 217 21.24 -6.44 5.33
CA GLU A 217 20.80 -5.79 4.10
C GLU A 217 19.66 -4.80 4.33
N TYR A 218 18.79 -5.09 5.29
CA TYR A 218 17.73 -4.18 5.70
C TYR A 218 18.31 -2.94 6.38
N LYS A 219 19.21 -3.13 7.34
CA LYS A 219 19.90 -2.03 8.05
C LYS A 219 20.71 -1.14 7.11
N GLU A 220 21.34 -1.71 6.09
CA GLU A 220 22.06 -0.98 5.04
C GLU A 220 21.12 -0.11 4.18
N MET A 221 19.87 -0.54 3.98
CA MET A 221 18.88 0.17 3.17
C MET A 221 18.05 1.19 3.96
N LEU A 222 18.03 1.09 5.29
CA LEU A 222 17.16 1.87 6.18
C LEU A 222 17.19 3.37 5.90
N GLY A 223 18.38 3.96 5.68
CA GLY A 223 18.54 5.40 5.40
C GLY A 223 17.95 5.86 4.06
N LYS A 224 17.54 4.93 3.19
CA LYS A 224 16.88 5.20 1.90
C LYS A 224 15.40 4.84 1.91
N VAL A 225 14.93 4.12 2.93
CA VAL A 225 13.51 3.75 3.07
C VAL A 225 12.75 4.89 3.71
N LYS A 226 11.64 5.27 3.09
CA LYS A 226 10.71 6.25 3.61
C LYS A 226 9.32 5.65 3.66
N THR A 227 8.84 5.42 4.88
CA THR A 227 7.51 4.86 5.10
C THR A 227 6.54 5.98 5.46
N ILE A 228 5.54 6.19 4.60
CA ILE A 228 4.53 7.24 4.74
C ILE A 228 3.22 6.58 5.12
N ILE A 229 2.68 6.92 6.29
CA ILE A 229 1.44 6.33 6.80
C ILE A 229 0.43 7.42 7.17
N PRO A 230 -0.87 7.19 6.98
CA PRO A 230 -1.89 8.10 7.47
C PRO A 230 -2.04 7.98 8.99
N GLN A 231 -2.52 9.05 9.64
CA GLN A 231 -2.49 9.22 11.10
C GLN A 231 -3.17 8.12 11.94
N SER A 232 -4.11 7.35 11.39
CA SER A 232 -4.65 6.15 12.05
C SER A 232 -4.52 4.90 11.18
N SER A 233 -3.36 4.73 10.53
CA SER A 233 -3.02 3.55 9.75
C SER A 233 -3.11 2.26 10.57
N ILE A 234 -3.76 1.25 10.00
CA ILE A 234 -3.74 -0.13 10.48
C ILE A 234 -2.82 -0.99 9.62
N VAL A 235 -2.80 -0.76 8.30
CA VAL A 235 -2.01 -1.54 7.34
C VAL A 235 -0.52 -1.27 7.48
N GLY A 236 -0.12 0.00 7.38
CA GLY A 236 1.28 0.42 7.54
C GLY A 236 1.80 0.36 8.97
N MET A 237 0.98 -0.05 9.94
CA MET A 237 1.45 -0.40 11.29
C MET A 237 1.56 -1.91 11.49
N MET A 238 1.01 -2.71 10.57
CA MET A 238 1.02 -4.17 10.66
C MET A 238 2.44 -4.70 10.47
N LEU A 239 2.81 -5.69 11.29
CA LEU A 239 4.17 -6.25 11.37
C LEU A 239 5.18 -5.23 11.92
N GLU A 240 6.46 -5.59 11.91
CA GLU A 240 7.50 -4.77 12.51
C GLU A 240 8.08 -3.78 11.48
N HIS A 241 8.49 -2.61 11.97
CA HIS A 241 9.17 -1.55 11.21
C HIS A 241 10.31 -1.00 12.08
N GLU A 242 11.48 -0.72 11.50
CA GLU A 242 12.59 -0.05 12.22
C GLU A 242 12.78 1.41 11.76
N GLU A 243 12.22 1.78 10.61
CA GLU A 243 12.28 3.13 10.06
C GLU A 243 11.34 4.11 10.76
N GLU A 244 11.71 5.40 10.75
CA GLU A 244 10.78 6.44 11.20
C GLU A 244 9.65 6.65 10.20
N PHE A 245 8.42 6.70 10.72
CA PHE A 245 7.24 6.98 9.91
C PHE A 245 7.10 8.48 9.63
N VAL A 246 6.83 8.82 8.37
CA VAL A 246 6.21 10.10 8.04
C VAL A 246 4.70 9.96 8.15
N ILE A 247 4.15 10.60 9.18
CA ILE A 247 2.73 10.46 9.50
C ILE A 247 1.95 11.60 8.86
N VAL A 248 1.06 11.28 7.93
CA VAL A 248 0.29 12.26 7.16
C VAL A 248 -1.15 12.34 7.63
N LYS A 249 -1.71 13.54 7.51
CA LYS A 249 -3.11 13.79 7.80
C LYS A 249 -3.99 13.24 6.68
N SER A 250 -5.08 12.60 7.05
CA SER A 250 -6.11 12.17 6.11
C SER A 250 -7.46 12.81 6.44
N SER A 251 -8.19 13.17 5.38
CA SER A 251 -9.58 13.62 5.46
C SER A 251 -10.55 12.49 5.82
N ARG A 252 -10.12 11.23 5.72
CA ARG A 252 -10.86 10.03 6.10
C ARG A 252 -10.32 9.44 7.41
N LYS A 253 -11.09 8.55 8.02
CA LYS A 253 -10.79 7.96 9.33
C LYS A 253 -10.74 6.43 9.24
N VAL A 254 -10.09 5.81 10.22
CA VAL A 254 -9.97 4.34 10.38
C VAL A 254 -9.46 3.73 9.07
N MET A 255 -10.02 2.64 8.56
CA MET A 255 -9.49 1.92 7.41
C MET A 255 -9.62 2.73 6.11
N MET A 256 -10.59 3.64 6.05
CA MET A 256 -10.86 4.44 4.84
C MET A 256 -9.74 5.44 4.51
N GLN A 257 -8.85 5.72 5.46
CA GLN A 257 -7.68 6.56 5.20
C GLN A 257 -6.54 5.82 4.47
N HIS A 258 -6.63 4.49 4.36
CA HIS A 258 -5.77 3.71 3.47
C HIS A 258 -6.02 4.05 1.99
N ASP A 259 -7.10 4.77 1.67
CA ASP A 259 -7.27 5.37 0.35
C ASP A 259 -6.28 6.55 0.21
N PRO A 260 -5.28 6.47 -0.69
CA PRO A 260 -4.27 7.51 -0.87
C PRO A 260 -4.87 8.86 -1.32
N MET A 261 -6.05 8.85 -1.95
CA MET A 261 -6.76 10.07 -2.35
C MET A 261 -7.30 10.87 -1.18
N SER A 262 -7.29 10.29 0.02
CA SER A 262 -7.74 10.96 1.24
C SER A 262 -6.65 11.78 1.93
N TRP A 263 -5.38 11.58 1.55
CA TRP A 263 -4.22 12.19 2.21
C TRP A 263 -4.11 13.66 1.83
N GLU A 264 -3.97 14.49 2.86
CA GLU A 264 -4.05 15.93 2.69
C GLU A 264 -2.71 16.51 2.26
N VAL A 265 -2.76 17.46 1.32
CA VAL A 265 -1.58 18.14 0.78
C VAL A 265 -1.67 19.64 1.00
N LEU A 266 -0.50 20.27 1.10
CA LEU A 266 -0.35 21.73 1.10
C LEU A 266 0.91 22.11 0.31
N GLY A 267 0.72 22.84 -0.79
CA GLY A 267 1.82 23.18 -1.69
C GLY A 267 2.43 21.91 -2.32
N SER A 268 3.71 21.65 -2.06
CA SER A 268 4.43 20.46 -2.53
C SER A 268 4.61 19.36 -1.49
N ASN A 269 3.91 19.43 -0.36
CA ASN A 269 4.11 18.52 0.76
C ASN A 269 2.79 17.90 1.21
N PHE A 270 2.87 16.72 1.82
CA PHE A 270 1.79 16.24 2.67
C PHE A 270 1.66 17.12 3.91
N ILE A 271 0.44 17.24 4.44
CA ILE A 271 0.23 17.80 5.77
C ILE A 271 0.60 16.72 6.79
N CYS A 272 1.76 16.87 7.43
CA CYS A 272 2.26 15.90 8.42
C CYS A 272 1.72 16.18 9.83
N VAL A 273 1.58 15.12 10.62
CA VAL A 273 1.24 15.16 12.06
C VAL A 273 2.34 14.49 12.87
N LYS A 274 2.47 14.84 14.15
CA LYS A 274 3.58 14.39 15.00
C LYS A 274 3.51 12.92 15.43
N SER A 275 2.32 12.33 15.42
CA SER A 275 2.12 10.98 15.95
C SER A 275 0.86 10.36 15.38
N VAL A 276 0.86 9.03 15.27
CA VAL A 276 -0.34 8.24 15.01
C VAL A 276 -1.34 8.43 16.15
N THR A 277 -2.63 8.24 15.87
CA THR A 277 -3.66 8.39 16.89
C THR A 277 -3.59 7.25 17.92
N LYS A 278 -4.16 7.49 19.11
CA LYS A 278 -4.17 6.50 20.19
C LYS A 278 -4.86 5.21 19.77
N GLU A 279 -5.93 5.34 18.99
CA GLU A 279 -6.72 4.25 18.45
C GLU A 279 -5.87 3.36 17.55
N SER A 280 -5.03 3.96 16.68
CA SER A 280 -4.08 3.24 15.83
C SER A 280 -3.12 2.37 16.66
N ARG A 281 -2.54 2.94 17.72
CA ARG A 281 -1.59 2.23 18.60
C ARG A 281 -2.27 1.08 19.34
N ILE A 282 -3.51 1.27 19.79
CA ILE A 282 -4.28 0.21 20.45
C ILE A 282 -4.54 -0.93 19.46
N VAL A 283 -4.99 -0.60 18.24
CA VAL A 283 -5.29 -1.61 17.21
C VAL A 283 -4.02 -2.36 16.83
N ASP A 284 -2.91 -1.67 16.58
CA ASP A 284 -1.61 -2.28 16.28
C ASP A 284 -1.15 -3.24 17.39
N GLY A 285 -1.08 -2.76 18.64
CA GLY A 285 -0.68 -3.61 19.77
C GLY A 285 -1.60 -4.82 19.96
N THR A 286 -2.90 -4.65 19.70
CA THR A 286 -3.88 -5.74 19.74
C THR A 286 -3.62 -6.75 18.63
N LEU A 287 -3.45 -6.28 17.38
CA LEU A 287 -3.18 -7.13 16.22
C LEU A 287 -1.88 -7.91 16.41
N LYS A 288 -0.79 -7.26 16.80
CA LYS A 288 0.50 -7.93 17.09
C LYS A 288 0.36 -8.99 18.17
N SER A 289 -0.30 -8.64 19.29
CA SER A 289 -0.53 -9.60 20.38
C SER A 289 -1.40 -10.77 19.96
N LEU A 290 -2.36 -10.57 19.04
CA LEU A 290 -3.29 -11.59 18.61
C LEU A 290 -2.67 -12.52 17.56
N LEU A 291 -2.00 -11.95 16.56
CA LEU A 291 -1.31 -12.70 15.51
C LEU A 291 -0.26 -13.64 16.14
N ASN A 292 0.45 -13.19 17.18
CA ASN A 292 1.41 -14.02 17.91
C ASN A 292 0.79 -15.27 18.57
N LYS A 293 -0.53 -15.30 18.80
CA LYS A 293 -1.24 -16.42 19.44
C LYS A 293 -1.94 -17.36 18.46
N MET A 294 -1.93 -17.02 17.17
CA MET A 294 -2.63 -17.74 16.12
C MET A 294 -1.66 -18.50 15.24
N ASP A 295 -2.07 -19.69 14.80
CA ASP A 295 -1.41 -20.40 13.71
C ASP A 295 -1.70 -19.76 12.34
N GLU A 296 -1.01 -20.22 11.29
CA GLU A 296 -1.11 -19.66 9.94
C GLU A 296 -2.55 -19.67 9.40
N SER A 297 -3.31 -20.76 9.61
CA SER A 297 -4.69 -20.85 9.11
C SER A 297 -5.61 -19.87 9.83
N GLN A 298 -5.46 -19.75 11.15
CA GLN A 298 -6.25 -18.87 12.01
C GLN A 298 -6.00 -17.39 11.72
N ARG A 299 -4.74 -16.99 11.50
CA ARG A 299 -4.43 -15.60 11.16
C ARG A 299 -5.11 -15.21 9.82
N SER A 300 -5.30 -16.15 8.87
CA SER A 300 -5.94 -15.90 7.56
C SER A 300 -7.36 -15.44 7.76
N GLN A 301 -8.12 -16.30 8.45
CA GLN A 301 -9.53 -16.11 8.68
C GLN A 301 -9.77 -14.87 9.54
N PHE A 302 -8.83 -14.54 10.42
CA PHE A 302 -8.88 -13.34 11.23
C PHE A 302 -8.69 -12.06 10.41
N VAL A 303 -7.61 -11.96 9.64
CA VAL A 303 -7.33 -10.78 8.82
C VAL A 303 -8.45 -10.59 7.80
N ASP A 304 -8.87 -11.66 7.12
CA ASP A 304 -9.97 -11.62 6.15
C ASP A 304 -11.25 -11.07 6.76
N ALA A 305 -11.64 -11.58 7.93
CA ALA A 305 -12.86 -11.13 8.56
C ALA A 305 -12.77 -9.72 9.12
N LEU A 306 -11.61 -9.30 9.65
CA LEU A 306 -11.41 -7.93 10.11
C LEU A 306 -11.60 -6.93 8.98
N PHE A 307 -10.96 -7.17 7.83
CA PHE A 307 -11.08 -6.28 6.69
C PHE A 307 -12.48 -6.31 6.08
N ILE A 308 -13.14 -7.48 5.99
CA ILE A 308 -14.54 -7.57 5.56
C ILE A 308 -15.43 -6.74 6.49
N ILE A 309 -15.27 -6.87 7.80
CA ILE A 309 -16.04 -6.10 8.78
C ILE A 309 -15.78 -4.61 8.58
N PHE A 310 -14.54 -4.17 8.43
CA PHE A 310 -14.22 -2.75 8.26
C PHE A 310 -14.75 -2.18 6.94
N ASP A 311 -14.72 -2.95 5.85
CA ASP A 311 -15.22 -2.55 4.53
C ASP A 311 -16.75 -2.48 4.49
N THR A 312 -17.44 -3.47 5.09
CA THR A 312 -18.91 -3.54 5.05
C THR A 312 -19.63 -2.67 6.08
N THR A 313 -19.02 -2.39 7.25
CA THR A 313 -19.76 -1.76 8.36
C THR A 313 -19.69 -0.23 8.41
N ASN A 314 -19.01 0.42 7.45
CA ASN A 314 -18.79 1.88 7.42
C ASN A 314 -18.44 2.43 8.82
N VAL A 315 -17.59 1.70 9.54
CA VAL A 315 -17.15 2.01 10.91
C VAL A 315 -16.10 3.11 10.78
N LYS A 316 -16.51 4.32 11.14
CA LYS A 316 -15.74 5.56 11.00
C LYS A 316 -14.84 5.81 12.20
N THR A 317 -15.05 5.10 13.31
CA THR A 317 -14.25 5.12 14.55
C THR A 317 -14.41 3.81 15.33
N ILE A 318 -13.47 3.48 16.23
CA ILE A 318 -13.66 2.38 17.21
C ILE A 318 -14.90 2.62 18.09
N ASP A 319 -15.27 3.89 18.33
CA ASP A 319 -16.46 4.26 19.10
C ASP A 319 -17.77 3.80 18.42
N ASP A 320 -17.80 3.69 17.09
CA ASP A 320 -18.97 3.18 16.35
C ASP A 320 -19.25 1.69 16.63
N LEU A 321 -18.26 0.94 17.12
CA LEU A 321 -18.43 -0.45 17.58
C LEU A 321 -19.04 -0.52 18.99
N THR A 322 -19.09 0.60 19.70
CA THR A 322 -19.47 0.65 21.12
C THR A 322 -20.78 1.37 21.40
N GLN A 323 -21.36 2.14 20.48
CA GLN A 323 -22.60 2.90 20.74
C GLN A 323 -23.82 2.46 19.91
N ASP A 324 -23.67 2.04 18.64
CA ASP A 324 -24.80 1.56 17.80
C ASP A 324 -24.92 0.02 17.74
N LYS A 325 -25.02 -0.56 18.94
CA LYS A 325 -24.57 -1.92 19.27
C LYS A 325 -25.20 -3.10 18.53
N TRP A 326 -26.49 -3.13 18.19
CA TRP A 326 -27.12 -4.42 17.82
C TRP A 326 -27.26 -4.68 16.33
N ARG A 327 -27.56 -3.66 15.52
CA ARG A 327 -27.85 -3.85 14.10
C ARG A 327 -26.58 -4.20 13.29
N LYS A 328 -25.47 -3.53 13.59
CA LYS A 328 -24.16 -3.80 12.96
C LYS A 328 -23.55 -5.11 13.43
N ILE A 329 -23.67 -5.43 14.73
CA ILE A 329 -23.30 -6.76 15.24
C ILE A 329 -24.16 -7.84 14.58
N VAL A 330 -25.46 -7.60 14.33
CA VAL A 330 -26.32 -8.53 13.57
C VAL A 330 -25.89 -8.69 12.12
N GLU A 331 -25.41 -7.63 11.45
CA GLU A 331 -24.85 -7.72 10.09
C GLU A 331 -23.53 -8.51 10.08
N ILE A 332 -22.64 -8.26 11.03
CA ILE A 332 -21.42 -9.05 11.24
C ILE A 332 -21.78 -10.51 11.53
N ILE A 333 -22.74 -10.77 12.43
CA ILE A 333 -23.25 -12.11 12.74
C ILE A 333 -23.86 -12.76 11.50
N LYS A 334 -24.57 -12.01 10.64
CA LYS A 334 -25.13 -12.55 9.39
C LYS A 334 -24.03 -13.02 8.45
N ILE A 335 -22.99 -12.22 8.26
CA ILE A 335 -21.82 -12.56 7.43
C ILE A 335 -21.11 -13.79 8.02
N VAL A 336 -20.85 -13.79 9.32
CA VAL A 336 -20.28 -14.92 10.08
C VAL A 336 -21.17 -16.17 9.96
N SER A 337 -22.49 -16.01 9.97
CA SER A 337 -23.47 -17.09 9.85
C SER A 337 -23.69 -17.62 8.43
N SER A 338 -23.21 -16.92 7.41
CA SER A 338 -23.16 -17.40 6.03
C SER A 338 -21.88 -18.17 5.70
N MET A 339 -20.90 -18.16 6.61
CA MET A 339 -19.65 -18.93 6.46
C MET A 339 -19.83 -20.40 6.86
N GLU A 340 -18.99 -21.26 6.28
CA GLU A 340 -18.85 -22.67 6.66
C GLU A 340 -18.70 -22.83 8.19
N PRO A 341 -19.27 -23.88 8.81
CA PRO A 341 -19.36 -24.02 10.27
C PRO A 341 -18.01 -23.93 11.01
N GLU A 342 -16.95 -24.48 10.41
CA GLU A 342 -15.60 -24.47 10.97
C GLU A 342 -15.03 -23.04 11.02
N ASN A 343 -15.15 -22.31 9.90
CA ASN A 343 -14.69 -20.91 9.78
C ASN A 343 -15.50 -19.98 10.69
N ARG A 344 -16.79 -20.26 10.88
CA ARG A 344 -17.67 -19.50 11.79
C ARG A 344 -17.21 -19.58 13.24
N LYS A 345 -16.80 -20.77 13.69
CA LYS A 345 -16.31 -20.97 15.06
C LYS A 345 -15.00 -20.23 15.29
N ILE A 346 -14.04 -20.43 14.40
CA ILE A 346 -12.73 -19.76 14.45
C ILE A 346 -12.93 -18.25 14.46
N LEU A 347 -13.76 -17.71 13.57
CA LEU A 347 -14.02 -16.28 13.51
C LEU A 347 -14.69 -15.74 14.78
N THR A 348 -15.64 -16.47 15.35
CA THR A 348 -16.32 -16.05 16.59
C THR A 348 -15.37 -16.02 17.78
N GLU A 349 -14.52 -17.03 17.92
CA GLU A 349 -13.48 -17.10 18.96
C GLU A 349 -12.45 -15.99 18.78
N THR A 350 -12.06 -15.75 17.53
CA THR A 350 -11.12 -14.72 17.12
C THR A 350 -11.62 -13.30 17.42
N ILE A 351 -12.88 -12.99 17.09
CA ILE A 351 -13.49 -11.68 17.40
C ILE A 351 -13.50 -11.46 18.92
N LYS A 352 -13.87 -12.48 19.70
CA LYS A 352 -13.85 -12.40 21.18
C LYS A 352 -12.45 -12.14 21.71
N LEU A 353 -11.45 -12.84 21.16
CA LEU A 353 -10.05 -12.70 21.56
C LEU A 353 -9.52 -11.30 21.19
N PHE A 354 -9.87 -10.76 20.02
CA PHE A 354 -9.53 -9.39 19.62
C PHE A 354 -10.09 -8.34 20.58
N PHE A 355 -11.37 -8.43 20.95
CA PHE A 355 -11.96 -7.52 21.94
C PHE A 355 -11.36 -7.68 23.34
N TYR A 356 -11.00 -8.90 23.73
CA TYR A 356 -10.34 -9.16 25.00
C TYR A 356 -8.94 -8.53 25.05
N GLU A 357 -8.12 -8.78 24.03
CA GLU A 357 -6.77 -8.23 23.90
C GLU A 357 -6.80 -6.70 23.76
N GLY A 358 -7.74 -6.15 22.98
CA GLY A 358 -7.90 -4.70 22.84
C GLY A 358 -8.23 -4.00 24.16
N ASN A 359 -9.06 -4.62 25.00
CA ASN A 359 -9.31 -4.13 26.35
C ASN A 359 -8.08 -4.23 27.26
N ARG A 360 -7.22 -5.24 27.08
CA ARG A 360 -5.97 -5.40 27.84
C ARG A 360 -4.96 -4.32 27.44
N VAL A 361 -4.67 -4.19 26.14
CA VAL A 361 -3.75 -3.17 25.58
C VAL A 361 -4.21 -1.76 25.94
N TYR A 362 -5.51 -1.47 25.84
CA TYR A 362 -6.08 -0.18 26.26
C TYR A 362 -5.78 0.15 27.73
N LYS A 363 -5.93 -0.85 28.63
CA LYS A 363 -5.63 -0.68 30.06
C LYS A 363 -4.13 -0.46 30.30
N GLU A 364 -3.27 -1.21 29.63
CA GLU A 364 -1.79 -1.07 29.73
C GLU A 364 -1.34 0.34 29.31
N LEU A 365 -1.76 0.80 28.12
CA LEU A 365 -1.46 2.15 27.61
C LEU A 365 -2.02 3.27 28.49
N LYS A 366 -3.22 3.09 29.06
CA LYS A 366 -3.80 4.04 30.02
C LYS A 366 -2.99 4.14 31.32
N THR A 367 -2.29 3.06 31.69
CA THR A 367 -1.47 2.99 32.91
C THR A 367 -0.09 3.63 32.68
N GLU A 368 0.50 3.49 31.49
CA GLU A 368 1.72 4.19 31.09
C GLU A 368 1.55 5.71 31.04
N ILE A 369 0.42 6.20 30.49
CA ILE A 369 0.12 7.64 30.45
C ILE A 369 -0.03 8.24 31.86
N LYS A 370 -0.51 7.46 32.83
CA LYS A 370 -0.55 7.88 34.24
C LYS A 370 0.83 7.94 34.89
N LYS A 371 1.82 7.20 34.40
CA LYS A 371 3.21 7.22 34.91
C LYS A 371 4.06 8.35 34.29
N VAL A 372 3.72 8.80 33.09
CA VAL A 372 4.43 9.92 32.40
C VAL A 372 3.93 11.30 32.84
N ASN A 373 2.75 11.37 33.50
CA ASN A 373 2.18 12.61 34.05
C ASN A 373 2.33 12.72 35.58
N VAL A 374 3.31 12.02 36.18
CA VAL A 374 3.70 12.13 37.59
C VAL A 374 5.13 12.62 37.68
#